data_AF-A0A699Z527-F1
#
_entry.id   AF-A0A699Z527-F1
#
_cell.length_a   1.000
_cell.length_b   1.000
_cell.length_c   1.000
_cell.angle_alpha   90.00
_cell.angle_beta   90.00
_cell.angle_gamma   90.00
#
_symmetry.space_group_name_H-M   'P 1'
#
loop_
_entity.id
_entity.type
_entity.pdbx_description
1 polymer ?
#
loop_
_entity_poly.entity_id
_entity_poly.type
_entity_poly.pdbx_seq_one_letter_code
_entity_poly.pdbx_strand_id
1 'polypeptide(L)'
;GRTPALPMFIEPDAGFKAFLMRTELSWDPLPAKGREEGAGAAAAAAQFGEMSASVCRLWDQYLELTCVNEAYQGRKHRYIYGYSSKFDSACIGLAKIDTQVAGNAQRWAPGWGVMITEPTFCPRPGGSAEDDGWLLATVNDTERGESQLWVFDAWALMAGPIAKVAIPSRLPHALHGHWAADKVYGPL
;
A
#
# COMPACT_ATOMS: atom_id res chain seq x y z
N GLY A 1 21.95 18.17 -19.29
CA GLY A 1 22.57 17.05 -18.55
C GLY A 1 21.48 16.07 -18.19
N ARG A 2 21.62 14.80 -18.59
CA ARG A 2 20.62 13.75 -18.34
C ARG A 2 20.55 13.45 -16.84
N THR A 3 19.33 13.40 -16.31
CA THR A 3 19.00 12.85 -14.98
C THR A 3 19.51 11.41 -14.90
N PRO A 4 20.23 10.99 -13.83
CA PRO A 4 20.64 9.60 -13.70
C PRO A 4 19.40 8.75 -13.39
N ALA A 5 19.14 7.75 -14.22
CA ALA A 5 18.12 6.74 -13.95
C ALA A 5 18.57 5.91 -12.73
N LEU A 6 17.70 5.78 -11.73
CA LEU A 6 17.93 4.86 -10.62
C LEU A 6 17.96 3.42 -11.16
N PRO A 7 18.94 2.58 -10.76
CA PRO A 7 18.98 1.19 -11.20
C PRO A 7 17.78 0.43 -10.62
N MET A 8 16.98 -0.15 -11.52
CA MET A 8 16.00 -1.17 -11.17
C MET A 8 16.76 -2.46 -10.85
N PHE A 9 16.83 -2.84 -9.57
CA PHE A 9 17.43 -4.11 -9.18
C PHE A 9 16.44 -5.25 -9.49
N ILE A 10 16.71 -6.00 -10.56
CA ILE A 10 16.03 -7.27 -10.87
C ILE A 10 17.02 -8.38 -10.55
N GLU A 11 16.76 -9.18 -9.51
CA GLU A 11 17.55 -10.38 -9.24
C GLU A 11 17.28 -11.45 -10.32
N PRO A 12 18.32 -12.00 -10.99
CA PRO A 12 18.17 -12.82 -12.19
C PRO A 12 17.54 -14.21 -11.96
N ASP A 13 17.44 -14.69 -10.73
CA ASP A 13 16.95 -16.06 -10.41
C ASP A 13 15.63 -16.10 -9.62
N ALA A 14 15.03 -14.95 -9.32
CA ALA A 14 13.70 -14.90 -8.70
C ALA A 14 12.64 -14.86 -9.80
N GLY A 15 12.07 -16.02 -10.15
CA GLY A 15 10.86 -16.07 -10.99
C GLY A 15 9.86 -14.99 -10.56
N PHE A 16 9.21 -14.32 -11.52
CA PHE A 16 8.48 -13.05 -11.33
C PHE A 16 7.69 -12.99 -10.00
N LYS A 17 8.28 -12.35 -9.00
CA LYS A 17 7.70 -12.17 -7.66
C LYS A 17 7.62 -10.67 -7.38
N ALA A 18 6.41 -10.13 -7.34
CA ALA A 18 6.20 -8.77 -6.86
C ALA A 18 6.31 -8.78 -5.33
N PHE A 19 7.34 -8.13 -4.79
CA PHE A 19 7.57 -7.99 -3.35
C PHE A 19 7.30 -6.54 -2.93
N LEU A 20 6.75 -6.35 -1.73
CA LEU A 20 6.65 -5.02 -1.16
C LEU A 20 8.00 -4.61 -0.54
N MET A 21 8.54 -3.49 -1.03
CA MET A 21 9.79 -2.92 -0.56
C MET A 21 9.54 -1.52 0.04
N ARG A 22 10.25 -1.21 1.12
CA ARG A 22 10.34 0.14 1.67
C ARG A 22 11.65 0.78 1.22
N THR A 23 11.57 1.97 0.64
CA THR A 23 12.74 2.80 0.34
C THR A 23 12.86 3.90 1.39
N GLU A 24 13.97 3.94 2.12
CA GLU A 24 14.28 5.05 3.02
C GLU A 24 15.31 5.97 2.37
N LEU A 25 15.06 7.27 2.44
CA LEU A 25 15.98 8.31 1.98
C LEU A 25 16.46 9.07 3.20
N SER A 26 17.78 9.14 3.38
CA SER A 26 18.42 10.03 4.36
C SER A 26 19.28 11.06 3.66
N TRP A 27 19.29 12.27 4.22
CA TRP A 27 20.07 13.40 3.74
C TRP A 27 20.84 13.98 4.91
N ASP A 28 22.16 14.00 4.80
CA ASP A 28 22.99 14.72 5.75
C ASP A 28 22.98 16.22 5.40
N PRO A 29 22.61 17.09 6.36
CA PRO A 29 22.71 18.52 6.14
C PRO A 29 24.14 18.95 5.89
N LEU A 30 24.32 19.88 4.96
CA LEU A 30 25.61 20.53 4.79
C LEU A 30 26.06 21.10 6.14
N PRO A 31 27.34 20.96 6.53
CA PRO A 31 27.86 21.68 7.67
C PRO A 31 27.60 23.17 7.47
N ALA A 32 27.12 23.86 8.52
CA ALA A 32 26.83 25.28 8.44
C ALA A 32 28.06 26.03 7.93
N LYS A 33 27.92 26.81 6.84
CA LYS A 33 29.01 27.63 6.31
C LYS A 33 29.48 28.58 7.40
N GLY A 34 30.70 28.37 7.90
CA GLY A 34 31.42 29.40 8.65
C GLY A 34 31.55 30.64 7.77
N ARG A 35 31.36 31.82 8.35
CA ARG A 35 31.48 33.09 7.65
C ARG A 35 32.95 33.33 7.31
N GLU A 36 33.36 33.06 6.08
CA GLU A 36 34.69 33.45 5.59
C GLU A 36 34.69 34.94 5.19
N GLU A 37 35.51 35.73 5.87
CA GLU A 37 35.89 37.08 5.45
C GLU A 37 37.11 36.98 4.53
N GLY A 38 36.97 37.29 3.23
CA GLY A 38 38.14 37.54 2.36
C GLY A 38 38.03 37.05 0.91
N ALA A 39 37.75 37.98 0.01
CA ALA A 39 38.04 38.08 -1.43
C ALA A 39 38.48 36.85 -2.25
N GLY A 40 37.73 36.57 -3.33
CA GLY A 40 38.17 35.84 -4.52
C GLY A 40 37.00 35.12 -5.19
N ALA A 41 36.78 35.36 -6.50
CA ALA A 41 35.72 34.70 -7.26
C ALA A 41 36.01 33.19 -7.40
N ALA A 42 35.65 32.41 -6.38
CA ALA A 42 35.64 30.96 -6.42
C ALA A 42 34.32 30.48 -7.04
N ALA A 43 34.41 29.60 -8.05
CA ALA A 43 33.26 28.88 -8.55
C ALA A 43 32.52 28.23 -7.38
N ALA A 44 31.25 28.60 -7.16
CA ALA A 44 30.42 27.95 -6.16
C ALA A 44 30.07 26.54 -6.66
N ALA A 45 30.96 25.58 -6.39
CA ALA A 45 30.61 24.17 -6.45
C ALA A 45 29.57 23.93 -5.36
N ALA A 46 28.31 23.74 -5.74
CA ALA A 46 27.31 23.20 -4.84
C ALA A 46 27.70 21.74 -4.56
N GLN A 47 28.28 21.48 -3.39
CA GLN A 47 28.34 20.13 -2.85
C GLN A 47 26.91 19.75 -2.48
N PHE A 48 26.34 18.78 -3.21
CA PHE A 48 25.13 18.11 -2.78
C PHE A 48 25.55 17.12 -1.69
N GLY A 49 24.88 17.16 -0.52
CA GLY A 49 25.11 16.18 0.54
C GLY A 49 24.94 14.74 0.03
N GLU A 50 25.57 13.78 0.69
CA GLU A 50 25.46 12.37 0.32
C GLU A 50 24.01 11.90 0.54
N MET A 51 23.38 11.40 -0.52
CA MET A 51 22.04 10.83 -0.47
C MET A 51 22.20 9.32 -0.45
N SER A 52 21.86 8.69 0.68
CA SER A 52 21.79 7.23 0.77
C SER A 52 20.35 6.76 0.68
N ALA A 53 20.13 5.73 -0.13
CA ALA A 53 18.87 5.00 -0.19
C ALA A 53 19.10 3.59 0.35
N SER A 54 18.21 3.11 1.21
CA SER A 54 18.16 1.71 1.61
C SER A 54 16.86 1.08 1.16
N VAL A 55 16.92 -0.20 0.78
CA VAL A 55 15.76 -0.99 0.36
C VAL A 55 15.58 -2.12 1.37
N CYS A 56 14.41 -2.19 1.99
CA CYS A 56 14.05 -3.25 2.91
C CYS A 56 12.84 -4.02 2.38
N ARG A 57 12.98 -5.35 2.25
CA ARG A 57 11.85 -6.22 1.93
C ARG A 57 10.95 -6.36 3.16
N LEU A 58 9.69 -5.97 3.01
CA LEU A 58 8.71 -6.01 4.10
C LEU A 58 7.89 -7.29 4.12
N TRP A 59 7.63 -7.86 2.95
CA TRP A 59 6.75 -9.02 2.79
C TRP A 59 7.27 -9.96 1.70
N ASP A 60 7.01 -11.25 1.87
CA ASP A 60 7.54 -12.30 1.00
C ASP A 60 6.51 -12.91 0.04
N GLN A 61 5.24 -12.53 0.16
CA GLN A 61 4.17 -12.94 -0.74
C GLN A 61 3.76 -11.79 -1.67
N TYR A 62 2.94 -12.12 -2.66
CA TYR A 62 2.42 -11.15 -3.62
C TYR A 62 1.56 -10.10 -2.89
N LEU A 63 1.76 -8.84 -3.28
CA LEU A 63 0.94 -7.71 -2.87
C LEU A 63 0.74 -6.77 -4.07
N GLU A 64 -0.51 -6.45 -4.40
CA GLU A 64 -0.86 -5.54 -5.51
C GLU A 64 -2.21 -4.85 -5.23
N LEU A 65 -2.59 -3.86 -6.04
CA LEU A 65 -3.78 -3.01 -5.85
C LEU A 65 -3.88 -2.55 -4.39
N THR A 66 -2.83 -1.86 -3.98
CA THR A 66 -2.64 -1.47 -2.60
C THR A 66 -3.43 -0.21 -2.28
N CYS A 67 -3.99 -0.16 -1.08
CA CYS A 67 -4.53 1.05 -0.50
C CYS A 67 -3.91 1.34 0.87
N VAL A 68 -4.09 2.58 1.32
CA VAL A 68 -3.68 3.09 2.62
C VAL A 68 -4.84 3.90 3.19
N ASN A 69 -4.76 4.27 4.48
CA ASN A 69 -5.60 5.33 4.99
C ASN A 69 -5.25 6.65 4.28
N GLU A 70 -6.23 7.25 3.60
CA GLU A 70 -6.03 8.43 2.75
C GLU A 70 -5.51 9.65 3.51
N ALA A 71 -5.75 9.74 4.82
CA ALA A 71 -5.15 10.77 5.67
C ALA A 71 -3.60 10.72 5.69
N TYR A 72 -3.03 9.60 5.28
CA TYR A 72 -1.58 9.34 5.23
C TYR A 72 -1.05 9.17 3.79
N GLN A 73 -1.89 9.39 2.76
CA GLN A 73 -1.47 9.30 1.36
C GLN A 73 -0.36 10.31 1.06
N GLY A 74 0.71 9.85 0.40
CA GLY A 74 1.89 10.67 0.10
C GLY A 74 2.74 11.03 1.33
N ARG A 75 2.44 10.47 2.50
CA ARG A 75 3.20 10.67 3.75
C ARG A 75 3.76 9.34 4.24
N LYS A 76 4.65 9.40 5.24
CA LYS A 76 5.09 8.19 5.95
C LYS A 76 3.87 7.54 6.62
N HIS A 77 3.63 6.28 6.30
CA HIS A 77 2.49 5.49 6.79
C HIS A 77 3.00 4.11 7.22
N ARG A 78 2.41 3.59 8.30
CA ARG A 78 2.74 2.30 8.89
C ARG A 78 2.01 1.15 8.22
N TYR A 79 0.79 1.34 7.74
CA TYR A 79 -0.05 0.25 7.26
C TYR A 79 -0.36 0.37 5.78
N ILE A 80 -0.11 -0.72 5.06
CA ILE A 80 -0.49 -0.90 3.66
C ILE A 80 -1.43 -2.09 3.58
N TYR A 81 -2.52 -1.95 2.84
CA TYR A 81 -3.45 -3.02 2.53
C TYR A 81 -3.38 -3.33 1.05
N GLY A 82 -3.77 -4.54 0.64
CA GLY A 82 -3.85 -4.86 -0.78
C GLY A 82 -4.25 -6.30 -1.05
N TYR A 83 -4.36 -6.65 -2.33
CA TYR A 83 -4.51 -8.03 -2.75
C TYR A 83 -3.30 -8.85 -2.42
N SER A 84 -3.53 -10.04 -1.89
CA SER A 84 -2.46 -10.99 -1.65
C SER A 84 -2.82 -12.40 -2.10
N SER A 85 -1.95 -12.98 -2.91
CA SER A 85 -1.97 -14.39 -3.29
C SER A 85 -0.71 -15.08 -2.77
N LYS A 86 -0.80 -16.39 -2.56
CA LYS A 86 0.37 -17.23 -2.35
C LYS A 86 0.65 -18.00 -3.62
N PHE A 87 1.91 -18.23 -3.95
CA PHE A 87 2.27 -19.00 -5.15
C PHE A 87 1.71 -20.42 -5.17
N ASP A 88 1.48 -21.01 -3.99
CA ASP A 88 0.92 -22.34 -3.80
C ASP A 88 -0.61 -22.35 -3.56
N SER A 89 -1.26 -21.18 -3.58
CA SER A 89 -2.68 -21.04 -3.35
C SER A 89 -3.30 -20.10 -4.37
N ALA A 90 -4.16 -20.62 -5.23
CA ALA A 90 -4.89 -19.78 -6.18
C ALA A 90 -5.96 -18.89 -5.51
N CYS A 91 -6.09 -18.92 -4.17
CA CYS A 91 -7.02 -18.09 -3.42
C CYS A 91 -6.43 -16.70 -3.23
N ILE A 92 -6.90 -15.74 -4.03
CA ILE A 92 -6.65 -14.32 -3.82
C ILE A 92 -7.37 -13.90 -2.53
N GLY A 93 -6.64 -13.19 -1.67
CA GLY A 93 -7.13 -12.66 -0.41
C GLY A 93 -6.71 -11.21 -0.23
N LEU A 94 -6.87 -10.72 0.99
CA LEU A 94 -6.40 -9.41 1.42
C LEU A 94 -5.22 -9.58 2.37
N ALA A 95 -4.27 -8.65 2.31
CA ALA A 95 -3.22 -8.52 3.31
C ALA A 95 -3.17 -7.12 3.89
N LYS A 96 -2.67 -7.05 5.14
CA LYS A 96 -2.26 -5.84 5.84
C LYS A 96 -0.79 -6.00 6.18
N ILE A 97 0.06 -5.07 5.77
CA ILE A 97 1.49 -5.07 6.04
C ILE A 97 1.82 -3.93 7.01
N ASP A 98 2.57 -4.24 8.06
CA ASP A 98 3.21 -3.25 8.92
C ASP A 98 4.57 -2.86 8.32
N THR A 99 4.65 -1.66 7.78
CA THR A 99 5.86 -1.16 7.12
C THR A 99 6.99 -0.91 8.09
N GLN A 100 6.77 -0.87 9.42
CA GLN A 100 7.82 -0.62 10.40
C GLN A 100 8.54 -1.90 10.83
N VAL A 101 7.88 -3.05 10.75
CA VAL A 101 8.40 -4.34 11.21
C VAL A 101 8.33 -5.35 10.06
N ALA A 102 9.47 -5.64 9.44
CA ALA A 102 9.54 -6.60 8.34
C ALA A 102 8.96 -7.96 8.74
N GLY A 103 8.12 -8.55 7.88
CA GLY A 103 7.43 -9.81 8.14
C GLY A 103 6.19 -9.70 9.03
N ASN A 104 5.93 -8.55 9.68
CA ASN A 104 4.70 -8.35 10.43
C ASN A 104 3.55 -8.03 9.47
N ALA A 105 2.70 -9.03 9.22
CA ALA A 105 1.56 -8.89 8.33
C ALA A 105 0.41 -9.78 8.76
N GLN A 106 -0.79 -9.39 8.35
CA GLN A 106 -2.00 -10.20 8.44
C GLN A 106 -2.44 -10.55 7.03
N ARG A 107 -2.90 -11.79 6.81
CA ARG A 107 -3.49 -12.20 5.53
C ARG A 107 -4.74 -13.01 5.77
N TRP A 108 -5.79 -12.68 5.02
CA TRP A 108 -7.05 -13.39 5.02
C TRP A 108 -7.46 -13.74 3.60
N ALA A 109 -8.00 -14.94 3.36
CA ALA A 109 -8.50 -15.34 2.05
C ALA A 109 -9.83 -16.10 2.18
N PRO A 110 -10.78 -15.94 1.23
CA PRO A 110 -12.11 -16.52 1.32
C PRO A 110 -12.18 -18.01 1.02
N GLY A 111 -11.07 -18.62 0.58
CA GLY A 111 -11.04 -19.97 0.08
C GLY A 111 -11.36 -20.06 -1.41
N TRP A 112 -11.52 -21.29 -1.89
CA TRP A 112 -11.78 -21.58 -3.30
C TRP A 112 -13.17 -21.15 -3.72
N GLY A 113 -13.35 -20.86 -5.02
CA GLY A 113 -14.65 -20.48 -5.58
C GLY A 113 -15.09 -19.06 -5.25
N VAL A 114 -14.33 -18.31 -4.45
CA VAL A 114 -14.70 -16.95 -4.03
C VAL A 114 -13.63 -15.95 -4.49
N MET A 115 -14.02 -15.05 -5.38
CA MET A 115 -13.14 -13.99 -5.90
C MET A 115 -13.42 -12.69 -5.15
N ILE A 116 -12.44 -12.20 -4.39
CA ILE A 116 -12.51 -10.89 -3.71
C ILE A 116 -11.94 -9.81 -4.62
N THR A 117 -12.39 -8.55 -4.49
CA THR A 117 -11.89 -7.40 -5.24
C THR A 117 -10.83 -6.59 -4.46
N GLU A 118 -10.27 -5.53 -5.07
CA GLU A 118 -9.34 -4.59 -4.41
C GLU A 118 -9.98 -4.06 -3.12
N PRO A 119 -9.24 -4.01 -1.99
CA PRO A 119 -9.74 -3.39 -0.79
C PRO A 119 -9.70 -1.87 -0.91
N THR A 120 -10.72 -1.20 -0.39
CA THR A 120 -10.72 0.26 -0.17
C THR A 120 -10.76 0.53 1.33
N PHE A 121 -9.89 1.41 1.83
CA PHE A 121 -9.89 1.81 3.23
C PHE A 121 -11.00 2.86 3.49
N CYS A 122 -11.81 2.61 4.50
CA CYS A 122 -12.83 3.53 5.00
C CYS A 122 -12.47 3.93 6.44
N PRO A 123 -12.06 5.19 6.69
CA PRO A 123 -11.67 5.63 8.03
C PRO A 123 -12.86 5.66 8.99
N ARG A 124 -12.63 5.28 10.25
CA ARG A 124 -13.61 5.48 11.31
C ARG A 124 -13.74 6.98 11.61
N PRO A 125 -14.96 7.54 11.65
CA PRO A 125 -15.16 8.91 12.11
C PRO A 125 -14.60 9.10 13.52
N GLY A 126 -13.68 10.06 13.69
CA GLY A 126 -13.00 10.31 14.96
C GLY A 126 -11.97 9.25 15.37
N GLY A 127 -11.58 8.36 14.45
CA GLY A 127 -10.58 7.33 14.72
C GLY A 127 -9.22 7.91 15.07
N SER A 128 -8.51 7.26 15.98
CA SER A 128 -7.24 7.77 16.56
C SER A 128 -5.99 7.07 16.05
N ALA A 129 -6.12 5.87 15.46
CA ALA A 129 -5.01 5.12 14.90
C ALA A 129 -5.06 5.13 13.37
N GLU A 130 -3.90 4.92 12.73
CA GLU A 130 -3.79 4.90 11.28
C GLU A 130 -4.65 3.81 10.62
N ASP A 131 -4.80 2.66 11.28
CA ASP A 131 -5.63 1.53 10.89
C ASP A 131 -7.01 1.50 11.57
N ASP A 132 -7.44 2.60 12.20
CA ASP A 132 -8.77 2.69 12.81
C ASP A 132 -9.84 2.96 11.74
N GLY A 133 -10.42 1.87 11.27
CA GLY A 133 -11.40 1.91 10.19
C GLY A 133 -11.72 0.52 9.67
N TRP A 134 -12.18 0.48 8.43
CA TRP A 134 -12.63 -0.72 7.76
C TRP A 134 -11.98 -0.87 6.39
N LEU A 135 -11.90 -2.11 5.93
CA LEU A 135 -11.66 -2.40 4.52
C LEU A 135 -12.97 -2.85 3.88
N LEU A 136 -13.26 -2.29 2.73
CA LEU A 136 -14.39 -2.64 1.90
C LEU A 136 -13.87 -3.40 0.67
N ALA A 137 -14.42 -4.57 0.39
CA ALA A 137 -14.09 -5.32 -0.82
C ALA A 137 -15.34 -6.01 -1.33
N THR A 138 -15.60 -5.92 -2.64
CA THR A 138 -16.66 -6.73 -3.23
C THR A 138 -16.17 -8.15 -3.45
N VAL A 139 -17.10 -9.09 -3.48
CA VAL A 139 -16.82 -10.52 -3.57
C VAL A 139 -17.79 -11.14 -4.55
N ASN A 140 -17.29 -11.99 -5.42
CA ASN A 140 -18.06 -12.84 -6.31
C ASN A 140 -17.88 -14.29 -5.87
N ASP A 141 -18.94 -14.87 -5.30
CA ASP A 141 -19.04 -16.29 -5.04
C ASP A 141 -19.43 -16.99 -6.35
N THR A 142 -18.47 -17.69 -6.95
CA THR A 142 -18.66 -18.36 -8.24
C THR A 142 -19.46 -19.65 -8.13
N GLU A 143 -19.52 -20.26 -6.95
CA GLU A 143 -20.32 -21.46 -6.70
C GLU A 143 -21.80 -21.11 -6.58
N ARG A 144 -22.10 -20.00 -5.90
CA ARG A 144 -23.49 -19.52 -5.69
C ARG A 144 -23.97 -18.57 -6.79
N GLY A 145 -23.06 -18.01 -7.57
CA GLY A 145 -23.38 -16.98 -8.56
C GLY A 145 -23.79 -15.64 -7.93
N GLU A 146 -23.34 -15.37 -6.70
CA GLU A 146 -23.76 -14.22 -5.90
C GLU A 146 -22.63 -13.18 -5.77
N SER A 147 -23.01 -11.91 -5.73
CA SER A 147 -22.09 -10.82 -5.42
C SER A 147 -22.40 -10.22 -4.05
N GLN A 148 -21.37 -9.87 -3.30
CA GLN A 148 -21.48 -9.33 -1.95
C GLN A 148 -20.49 -8.17 -1.77
N LEU A 149 -20.81 -7.22 -0.89
CA LEU A 149 -19.84 -6.28 -0.32
C LEU A 149 -19.44 -6.78 1.06
N TRP A 150 -18.17 -7.01 1.27
CA TRP A 150 -17.64 -7.44 2.57
C TRP A 150 -16.94 -6.28 3.26
N VAL A 151 -17.16 -6.21 4.57
CA VAL A 151 -16.57 -5.22 5.46
C VAL A 151 -15.65 -5.97 6.42
N PHE A 152 -14.40 -5.56 6.49
CA PHE A 152 -13.40 -6.08 7.42
C PHE A 152 -13.05 -5.01 8.44
N ASP A 153 -12.73 -5.42 9.66
CA ASP A 153 -11.99 -4.57 10.58
C ASP A 153 -10.55 -4.43 10.07
N ALA A 154 -10.09 -3.22 9.80
CA ALA A 154 -8.74 -2.99 9.27
C ALA A 154 -7.64 -3.26 10.30
N TRP A 155 -7.96 -3.19 11.60
CA TRP A 155 -7.04 -3.57 12.67
C TRP A 155 -6.86 -5.10 12.72
N ALA A 156 -7.96 -5.86 12.62
CA ALA A 156 -8.03 -7.31 12.78
C ALA A 156 -8.45 -8.07 11.50
N LEU A 157 -7.72 -7.85 10.40
CA LEU A 157 -8.02 -8.45 9.09
C LEU A 157 -8.18 -9.98 9.13
N MET A 158 -7.35 -10.69 9.90
CA MET A 158 -7.38 -12.16 9.97
C MET A 158 -8.65 -12.73 10.62
N ALA A 159 -9.43 -11.91 11.35
CA ALA A 159 -10.73 -12.33 11.87
C ALA A 159 -11.77 -12.54 10.75
N GLY A 160 -11.49 -12.04 9.55
CA GLY A 160 -12.38 -12.11 8.41
C GLY A 160 -13.44 -11.00 8.39
N PRO A 161 -14.42 -11.09 7.49
CA PRO A 161 -15.41 -10.04 7.32
C PRO A 161 -16.34 -9.97 8.54
N ILE A 162 -16.48 -8.77 9.10
CA ILE A 162 -17.40 -8.45 10.19
C ILE A 162 -18.83 -8.20 9.69
N ALA A 163 -18.99 -7.93 8.40
CA ALA A 163 -20.28 -7.86 7.73
C ALA A 163 -20.16 -8.30 6.27
N LYS A 164 -21.25 -8.87 5.74
CA LYS A 164 -21.42 -9.25 4.34
C LYS A 164 -22.77 -8.73 3.88
N VAL A 165 -22.78 -7.88 2.86
CA VAL A 165 -23.98 -7.26 2.32
C VAL A 165 -24.24 -7.86 0.94
N ALA A 166 -25.39 -8.50 0.74
CA ALA A 166 -25.76 -9.06 -0.55
C ALA A 166 -25.98 -7.95 -1.58
N ILE A 167 -25.48 -8.15 -2.80
CA ILE A 167 -25.71 -7.27 -3.94
C ILE A 167 -26.73 -7.98 -4.86
N PRO A 168 -27.85 -7.33 -5.22
CA PRO A 168 -28.98 -8.00 -5.89
C PRO A 168 -28.70 -8.37 -7.35
N SER A 169 -27.51 -8.06 -7.86
CA SER A 169 -27.07 -8.39 -9.20
C SER A 169 -25.61 -8.81 -9.20
N ARG A 170 -25.23 -9.59 -10.21
CA ARG A 170 -23.85 -10.01 -10.40
C ARG A 170 -22.98 -8.82 -10.80
N LEU A 171 -21.95 -8.55 -10.02
CA LEU A 171 -20.93 -7.58 -10.36
C LEU A 171 -19.88 -8.17 -11.32
N PRO A 172 -19.46 -7.42 -12.35
CA PRO A 172 -18.24 -7.77 -13.08
C PRO A 172 -17.03 -7.67 -12.13
N HIS A 173 -15.95 -8.36 -12.49
CA HIS A 173 -14.70 -8.24 -11.74
C HIS A 173 -14.13 -6.83 -11.94
N ALA A 174 -14.28 -5.97 -10.93
CA ALA A 174 -13.79 -4.61 -10.95
C ALA A 174 -12.31 -4.54 -10.54
N LEU A 175 -11.61 -3.51 -11.01
CA LEU A 175 -10.26 -3.21 -10.57
C LEU A 175 -10.33 -2.23 -9.40
N HIS A 176 -10.59 -0.96 -9.70
CA HIS A 176 -10.49 0.12 -8.72
C HIS A 176 -11.82 0.55 -8.11
N GLY A 177 -11.72 0.97 -6.85
CA GLY A 177 -12.79 1.57 -6.05
C GLY A 177 -12.22 2.63 -5.12
N HIS A 178 -13.09 3.51 -4.62
CA HIS A 178 -12.70 4.57 -3.69
C HIS A 178 -13.84 4.87 -2.73
N TRP A 179 -13.49 5.30 -1.51
CA TRP A 179 -14.42 5.70 -0.48
C TRP A 179 -14.42 7.22 -0.37
N ALA A 180 -15.61 7.82 -0.38
CA ALA A 180 -15.79 9.22 -0.05
C ALA A 180 -16.76 9.32 1.13
N ALA A 181 -16.36 10.04 2.18
CA ALA A 181 -17.19 10.23 3.36
C ALA A 181 -18.44 11.09 3.08
N ASP A 182 -18.31 12.03 2.13
CA ASP A 182 -19.38 12.92 1.69
C ASP A 182 -19.92 12.51 0.33
N LYS A 183 -21.11 13.02 0.00
CA LYS A 183 -21.69 12.91 -1.35
C LYS A 183 -20.84 13.68 -2.36
N VAL A 184 -19.82 13.05 -2.91
CA VAL A 184 -19.14 13.54 -4.10
C VAL A 184 -19.93 13.03 -5.31
N TYR A 185 -20.91 13.81 -5.77
CA TYR A 185 -21.61 13.56 -7.03
C TYR A 185 -21.31 14.67 -8.04
N GLY A 186 -20.75 14.28 -9.20
CA GLY A 186 -20.81 15.00 -10.48
C GLY A 186 -20.21 16.42 -10.51
N PRO A 187 -20.05 17.04 -11.69
CA PRO A 187 -19.31 18.30 -11.81
C PRO A 187 -20.04 19.45 -11.09
N LEU A 188 -19.25 20.34 -10.48
CA LEU A 188 -19.65 21.68 -10.06
C LEU A 188 -20.16 22.51 -11.24
#